data_AF-A0AAW9IIX6-F1
#
_entry.id   AF-A0AAW9IIX6-F1
#
_cell.length_a   1.000
_cell.length_b   1.000
_cell.length_c   1.000
_cell.angle_alpha   90.00
_cell.angle_beta   90.00
_cell.angle_gamma   90.00
#
_symmetry.space_group_name_H-M   'P 1'
#
loop_
_entity.id
_entity.type
_entity.pdbx_description
1 polymer ?
#
loop_
_entity_poly.entity_id
_entity_poly.type
_entity_poly.pdbx_seq_one_letter_code
_entity_poly.pdbx_strand_id
1 'polypeptide(L)'
;VLHTYIDYLNRAGKTFKYTPEGPVGLISDKKIVLLNASGGVYSKGPTAEMEMAVRYVSNMMGFFGVKDIETVVIEGHNQSPDKAEEIISSGLNKAIKLASTF
;
A
#
# COMPACT_ATOMS: atom_id res chain seq x y z
N VAL A 1 7.86 -1.71 13.12
CA VAL A 1 6.90 -0.74 13.70
C VAL A 1 5.55 -0.75 12.99
N LEU A 2 5.49 -0.61 11.67
CA LEU A 2 4.21 -0.54 10.93
C LEU A 2 3.35 -1.81 11.06
N HIS A 3 3.96 -3.00 11.03
CA HIS A 3 3.25 -4.26 11.29
C HIS A 3 2.46 -4.21 12.61
N THR A 4 3.13 -3.87 13.71
CA THR A 4 2.52 -3.71 15.03
C THR A 4 1.43 -2.64 15.07
N TYR A 5 1.59 -1.55 14.33
CA TYR A 5 0.55 -0.52 14.24
C TYR A 5 -0.72 -1.06 13.58
N ILE A 6 -0.58 -1.86 12.51
CA ILE A 6 -1.72 -2.49 11.84
C ILE A 6 -2.39 -3.52 12.76
N ASP A 7 -1.63 -4.25 13.58
CA ASP A 7 -2.18 -5.13 14.61
C ASP A 7 -3.08 -4.35 15.60
N TYR A 8 -2.68 -3.14 15.99
CA TYR A 8 -3.49 -2.30 16.88
C TYR A 8 -4.78 -1.80 16.23
N LEU A 9 -4.77 -1.57 14.92
CA LEU A 9 -5.97 -1.17 14.18
C LEU A 9 -6.99 -2.30 14.02
N ASN A 10 -6.54 -3.57 14.10
CA ASN A 10 -7.41 -4.72 13.90
C ASN A 10 -8.28 -4.99 15.14
N ARG A 11 -9.51 -4.44 15.15
CA ARG A 11 -10.41 -4.54 16.31
C ARG A 11 -11.87 -4.74 15.89
N ALA A 12 -12.44 -5.86 16.37
CA ALA A 12 -13.85 -6.16 16.19
C ALA A 12 -14.74 -5.06 16.80
N GLY A 13 -15.80 -4.68 16.07
CA GLY A 13 -16.69 -3.57 16.40
C GLY A 13 -16.11 -2.18 16.13
N LYS A 14 -14.89 -2.07 15.59
CA LYS A 14 -14.26 -0.78 15.23
C LYS A 14 -13.87 -0.73 13.76
N THR A 15 -12.98 -1.61 13.31
CA THR A 15 -12.52 -1.66 11.91
C THR A 15 -13.14 -2.79 11.11
N PHE A 16 -13.65 -3.82 11.79
CA PHE A 16 -14.46 -4.87 11.19
C PHE A 16 -15.51 -5.38 12.20
N LYS A 17 -16.50 -6.15 11.77
CA LYS A 17 -17.40 -6.94 12.63
C LYS A 17 -17.64 -8.32 12.03
N TYR A 18 -18.12 -9.27 12.84
CA TYR A 18 -18.55 -10.59 12.35
C TYR A 18 -20.02 -10.58 11.95
N THR A 19 -20.34 -11.28 10.86
CA THR A 19 -21.69 -11.68 10.44
C THR A 19 -21.74 -13.20 10.24
N PRO A 20 -22.92 -13.82 10.05
CA PRO A 20 -23.01 -15.26 9.75
C PRO A 20 -22.21 -15.68 8.50
N GLU A 21 -21.97 -14.76 7.57
CA GLU A 21 -21.23 -14.98 6.32
C GLU A 21 -19.71 -14.75 6.45
N GLY A 22 -19.26 -14.24 7.61
CA GLY A 22 -17.85 -13.94 7.89
C GLY A 22 -17.59 -12.50 8.36
N PRO A 23 -16.32 -12.08 8.50
CA PRO A 23 -15.99 -10.72 8.87
C PRO A 23 -16.28 -9.73 7.74
N VAL A 24 -16.83 -8.57 8.09
CA VAL A 24 -17.06 -7.44 7.18
C VAL A 24 -16.39 -6.17 7.72
N GLY A 25 -15.71 -5.45 6.83
CA GLY A 25 -15.05 -4.19 7.14
C GLY A 25 -16.03 -3.06 7.49
N LEU A 26 -15.60 -2.12 8.32
CA LEU A 26 -16.44 -1.02 8.84
C LEU A 26 -16.03 0.38 8.37
N ILE A 27 -14.89 0.55 7.70
CA ILE A 27 -14.36 1.87 7.32
C ILE A 27 -14.41 2.11 5.81
N SER A 28 -15.52 1.72 5.17
CA SER A 28 -15.68 1.80 3.71
C SER A 28 -15.82 3.21 3.14
N ASP A 29 -15.97 4.22 4.00
CA ASP A 29 -16.03 5.63 3.67
C ASP A 29 -14.63 6.29 3.61
N LYS A 30 -13.57 5.55 3.94
CA LYS A 30 -12.20 6.07 3.96
C LYS A 30 -11.53 5.93 2.60
N LYS A 31 -10.69 6.92 2.31
CA LYS A 31 -9.73 6.93 1.21
C LYS A 31 -8.32 6.84 1.78
N ILE A 32 -7.44 6.03 1.19
CA ILE A 32 -6.07 5.81 1.66
C ILE A 32 -5.06 5.93 0.51
N VAL A 33 -3.88 6.49 0.78
CA VAL A 33 -2.70 6.36 -0.10
C VAL A 33 -1.65 5.49 0.56
N LEU A 34 -1.07 4.56 -0.21
CA LEU A 34 0.14 3.83 0.15
C LEU A 34 1.34 4.39 -0.63
N LEU A 35 2.31 4.96 0.07
CA LEU A 35 3.57 5.43 -0.51
C LEU A 35 4.68 4.45 -0.13
N ASN A 36 5.34 3.84 -1.12
CA ASN A 36 6.38 2.84 -0.89
C ASN A 36 7.59 3.06 -1.80
N ALA A 37 8.78 2.72 -1.30
CA ALA A 37 10.00 2.67 -2.10
C ALA A 37 10.68 1.30 -1.95
N SER A 38 11.18 0.74 -3.05
CA SER A 38 11.91 -0.54 -3.05
C SER A 38 13.15 -0.49 -3.94
N GLY A 39 14.27 -1.02 -3.44
CA GLY A 39 15.51 -1.04 -4.21
C GLY A 39 15.42 -1.88 -5.50
N GLY A 40 14.67 -2.98 -5.47
CA GLY A 40 14.38 -3.82 -6.63
C GLY A 40 12.99 -3.57 -7.21
N VAL A 41 12.78 -4.09 -8.43
CA VAL A 41 11.47 -4.10 -9.10
C VAL A 41 10.66 -5.30 -8.63
N TYR A 42 9.45 -5.03 -8.13
CA TYR A 42 8.48 -6.00 -7.64
C TYR A 42 7.12 -5.89 -8.34
N SER A 43 6.90 -4.90 -9.21
CA SER A 43 5.67 -4.81 -10.01
C SER A 43 5.54 -5.87 -11.10
N LYS A 44 6.63 -6.55 -11.46
CA LYS A 44 6.68 -7.50 -12.58
C LYS A 44 7.81 -8.52 -12.42
N GLY A 45 7.71 -9.59 -13.21
CA GLY A 45 8.72 -10.64 -13.27
C GLY A 45 8.67 -11.59 -12.07
N PRO A 46 9.67 -12.47 -11.91
CA PRO A 46 9.66 -13.54 -10.91
C PRO A 46 9.64 -13.05 -9.45
N THR A 47 10.16 -11.84 -9.20
CA THR A 47 10.17 -11.22 -7.87
C THR A 47 8.81 -10.68 -7.47
N ALA A 48 7.85 -10.53 -8.40
CA ALA A 48 6.55 -9.96 -8.10
C ALA A 48 5.79 -10.74 -7.03
N GLU A 49 5.88 -12.07 -7.01
CA GLU A 49 5.24 -12.90 -5.98
C GLU A 49 5.86 -12.76 -4.59
N MET A 50 7.08 -12.22 -4.50
CA MET A 50 7.77 -12.00 -3.22
C MET A 50 7.43 -10.67 -2.55
N GLU A 51 6.72 -9.77 -3.24
CA GLU A 51 6.33 -8.47 -2.69
C GLU A 51 5.31 -8.66 -1.55
N MET A 52 5.71 -8.31 -0.33
CA MET A 52 4.87 -8.44 0.87
C MET A 52 4.69 -7.13 1.64
N ALA A 53 5.22 -6.00 1.16
CA ALA A 53 5.08 -4.71 1.84
C ALA A 53 3.74 -4.05 1.48
N VAL A 54 3.59 -3.63 0.21
CA VAL A 54 2.37 -2.97 -0.28
C VAL A 54 1.20 -3.94 -0.25
N ARG A 55 1.42 -5.21 -0.67
CA ARG A 55 0.39 -6.25 -0.64
C ARG A 55 -0.20 -6.46 0.76
N TYR A 56 0.65 -6.53 1.80
CA TYR A 56 0.18 -6.70 3.17
C TYR A 56 -0.70 -5.53 3.62
N VAL A 57 -0.24 -4.29 3.44
CA VAL A 57 -0.99 -3.12 3.88
C VAL A 57 -2.29 -2.98 3.09
N SER A 58 -2.26 -3.15 1.77
CA SER A 58 -3.45 -3.11 0.91
C SER A 58 -4.49 -4.15 1.33
N ASN A 59 -4.07 -5.40 1.56
CA ASN A 59 -4.96 -6.47 2.01
C ASN A 59 -5.60 -6.16 3.38
N MET A 60 -4.83 -5.61 4.33
CA MET A 60 -5.36 -5.25 5.65
C MET A 60 -6.34 -4.07 5.57
N MET A 61 -6.06 -3.05 4.76
CA MET A 61 -7.00 -1.94 4.55
C MET A 61 -8.28 -2.42 3.84
N GLY A 62 -8.15 -3.33 2.87
CA GLY A 62 -9.29 -3.97 2.21
C GLY A 62 -10.12 -4.81 3.17
N PHE A 63 -9.48 -5.57 4.08
CA PHE A 63 -10.16 -6.30 5.15
C PHE A 63 -10.95 -5.37 6.08
N PHE A 64 -10.39 -4.19 6.42
CA PHE A 64 -11.11 -3.16 7.17
C PHE A 64 -12.23 -2.48 6.35
N GLY A 65 -12.34 -2.77 5.05
CA GLY A 65 -13.44 -2.37 4.18
C GLY A 65 -13.14 -1.16 3.29
N VAL A 66 -11.90 -0.66 3.29
CA VAL A 66 -11.47 0.47 2.44
C VAL A 66 -11.55 0.05 0.97
N LYS A 67 -12.20 0.88 0.15
CA LYS A 67 -12.40 0.61 -1.28
C LYS A 67 -11.55 1.50 -2.18
N ASP A 68 -11.23 2.71 -1.71
CA ASP A 68 -10.46 3.70 -2.45
C ASP A 68 -9.03 3.73 -1.89
N ILE A 69 -8.18 2.91 -2.50
CA ILE A 69 -6.76 2.79 -2.16
C ILE A 69 -5.95 3.21 -3.37
N GLU A 70 -5.25 4.33 -3.25
CA GLU A 70 -4.25 4.75 -4.23
C GLU A 70 -2.85 4.31 -3.78
N THR A 71 -1.95 4.07 -4.72
CA THR A 71 -0.58 3.63 -4.40
C THR A 71 0.43 4.34 -5.29
N VAL A 72 1.51 4.82 -4.69
CA VAL A 72 2.70 5.30 -5.40
C VAL A 72 3.88 4.45 -4.97
N VAL A 73 4.44 3.70 -5.92
CA VAL A 73 5.65 2.89 -5.71
C VAL A 73 6.80 3.51 -6.50
N ILE A 74 7.91 3.74 -5.81
CA ILE A 74 9.20 4.11 -6.40
C ILE A 74 10.12 2.89 -6.30
N GLU A 75 10.34 2.18 -7.41
CA GLU A 75 11.06 0.90 -7.38
C GLU A 75 12.22 0.81 -8.38
N GLY A 76 13.21 -0.03 -8.07
CA GLY A 76 14.29 -0.38 -8.98
C GLY A 76 15.53 0.53 -8.93
N HIS A 77 15.53 1.56 -8.08
CA HIS A 77 16.64 2.52 -7.99
C HIS A 77 17.96 1.92 -7.50
N ASN A 78 17.95 0.79 -6.77
CA ASN A 78 19.17 0.06 -6.42
C ASN A 78 19.53 -1.03 -7.45
N GLN A 79 18.52 -1.58 -8.14
CA GLN A 79 18.71 -2.58 -9.21
C GLN A 79 19.26 -1.95 -10.49
N SER A 80 18.97 -0.67 -10.74
CA SER A 80 19.51 0.13 -11.85
C SER A 80 20.08 1.45 -11.32
N PRO A 81 21.27 1.42 -10.68
CA PRO A 81 21.88 2.61 -10.07
C PRO A 81 22.11 3.76 -11.06
N ASP A 82 22.37 3.42 -12.32
CA ASP A 82 22.51 4.37 -13.44
C ASP A 82 21.24 5.18 -13.73
N LYS A 83 20.07 4.67 -13.32
CA LYS A 83 18.76 5.30 -13.49
C LYS A 83 18.15 5.77 -12.17
N ALA A 84 18.90 5.70 -11.06
CA ALA A 84 18.36 5.95 -9.73
C ALA A 84 17.73 7.35 -9.61
N GLU A 85 18.43 8.39 -10.08
CA GLU A 85 17.92 9.77 -10.04
C GLU A 85 16.63 9.92 -10.85
N GLU A 86 16.60 9.39 -12.07
CA GLU A 86 15.40 9.44 -12.93
C GLU A 86 14.21 8.73 -12.28
N ILE A 87 14.42 7.53 -11.73
CA ILE A 87 13.40 6.73 -11.06
C ILE A 87 12.82 7.49 -9.86
N ILE A 88 13.71 8.05 -9.03
CA ILE A 88 13.30 8.79 -7.82
C ILE A 88 12.55 10.06 -8.23
N SER A 89 13.08 10.87 -9.15
CA SER A 89 12.43 12.11 -9.60
C SER A 89 11.06 11.85 -10.23
N SER A 90 10.94 10.82 -11.07
CA SER A 90 9.66 10.41 -11.66
C SER A 90 8.65 9.96 -10.59
N GLY A 91 9.11 9.17 -9.62
CA GLY A 91 8.31 8.73 -8.49
C GLY A 91 7.79 9.89 -7.61
N LEU A 92 8.66 10.85 -7.30
CA LEU A 92 8.29 12.05 -6.54
C LEU A 92 7.26 12.90 -7.29
N ASN A 93 7.40 13.07 -8.61
CA ASN A 93 6.43 13.80 -9.42
C ASN A 93 5.05 13.12 -9.40
N LYS A 94 4.99 11.79 -9.40
CA LYS A 94 3.72 11.05 -9.24
C LYS A 94 3.10 11.29 -7.87
N ALA A 95 3.92 11.26 -6.80
CA ALA A 95 3.44 11.53 -5.44
C ALA A 95 2.90 12.97 -5.29
N ILE A 96 3.60 13.98 -5.85
CA ILE A 96 3.16 15.38 -5.84
C ILE A 96 1.84 15.54 -6.59
N LYS A 97 1.74 14.94 -7.78
CA LYS A 97 0.51 15.00 -8.58
C LYS A 97 -0.66 14.35 -7.83
N LEU A 98 -0.46 13.19 -7.22
CA LEU A 98 -1.49 12.53 -6.42
C LEU A 98 -1.91 13.41 -5.24
N ALA A 99 -0.94 13.95 -4.49
CA ALA A 99 -1.22 14.79 -3.33
C ALA A 99 -2.04 16.04 -3.66
N SER A 100 -1.97 16.57 -4.89
CA SER A 100 -2.78 17.72 -5.31
C SER A 100 -4.27 17.42 -5.52
N THR A 101 -4.63 16.14 -5.65
CA THR A 101 -6.00 15.70 -5.96
C THR A 101 -6.57 14.69 -4.96
N PHE A 102 -5.79 14.33 -3.93
CA PHE A 102 -6.17 13.34 -2.93
C PHE A 102 -7.04 13.96 -1.84
#